data_AF-A0A494BBM7-F1
#
_entry.id   AF-A0A494BBM7-F1
#
_cell.length_a   1.000
_cell.length_b   1.000
_cell.length_c   1.000
_cell.angle_alpha   90.00
_cell.angle_beta   90.00
_cell.angle_gamma   90.00
#
_symmetry.space_group_name_H-M   'P 1'
#
loop_
_entity.id
_entity.type
_entity.pdbx_description
1 polymer ?
#
loop_
_entity_poly.entity_id
_entity_poly.type
_entity_poly.pdbx_seq_one_letter_code
_entity_poly.pdbx_strand_id
1 'polypeptide(L)'
;MTTSWSDRLQNAADVPANMDKHALKKYRREAYHRVFVNRSLAMEKIKCFGFDMDYTLAVYKSPEYESLGFELTVERLVSIGYPQELLSFAYDSTFPT
;
A
#
# COMPACT_ATOMS: atom_id res chain seq x y z
N MET A 1 -11.98 12.43 8.84
CA MET A 1 -11.40 11.23 8.19
C MET A 1 -10.29 11.70 7.27
N THR A 2 -9.06 11.36 7.60
CA THR A 2 -7.88 11.66 6.78
C THR A 2 -7.77 10.61 5.67
N THR A 3 -7.65 11.03 4.42
CA THR A 3 -7.45 10.12 3.28
C THR A 3 -6.13 9.37 3.43
N SER A 4 -6.19 8.04 3.48
CA SER A 4 -5.01 7.18 3.61
C SER A 4 -4.27 7.06 2.28
N TRP A 5 -3.09 6.44 2.30
CA TRP A 5 -2.35 6.14 1.07
C TRP A 5 -3.07 5.06 0.24
N SER A 6 -3.76 4.10 0.87
CA SER A 6 -4.50 3.06 0.17
C SER A 6 -5.76 3.62 -0.52
N ASP A 7 -6.40 4.64 0.06
CA ASP A 7 -7.51 5.34 -0.58
C ASP A 7 -7.08 5.94 -1.93
N ARG A 8 -5.88 6.53 -1.99
CA ARG A 8 -5.34 7.09 -3.23
C ARG A 8 -5.09 6.01 -4.28
N LEU A 9 -4.60 4.84 -3.87
CA LEU A 9 -4.40 3.70 -4.75
C LEU A 9 -5.73 3.15 -5.27
N GLN A 10 -6.72 2.99 -4.38
CA GLN A 10 -8.05 2.52 -4.76
C GLN A 10 -8.73 3.48 -5.75
N ASN A 11 -8.68 4.78 -5.48
CA ASN A 11 -9.22 5.80 -6.38
C ASN A 11 -8.58 5.74 -7.78
N ALA A 12 -7.29 5.43 -7.88
CA ALA A 12 -6.61 5.27 -9.17
C ALA A 12 -6.94 3.92 -9.85
N ALA A 13 -7.14 2.86 -9.07
CA ALA A 13 -7.48 1.52 -9.57
C ALA A 13 -8.89 1.47 -10.18
N ASP A 14 -9.82 2.28 -9.66
CA ASP A 14 -11.21 2.34 -10.14
C ASP A 14 -11.34 3.06 -11.50
N VAL A 15 -10.30 3.80 -11.93
CA VAL A 15 -10.28 4.52 -13.21
C VAL A 15 -9.92 3.55 -14.36
N PRO A 16 -10.76 3.41 -15.40
CA PRO A 16 -10.45 2.54 -16.53
C PRO A 16 -9.26 3.07 -17.34
N ALA A 17 -8.48 2.15 -17.90
CA ALA A 17 -7.31 2.50 -18.70
C ALA A 17 -7.71 3.13 -20.04
N ASN A 18 -7.22 4.36 -20.32
CA ASN A 18 -7.25 4.95 -21.65
C ASN A 18 -5.91 4.68 -22.37
N MET A 19 -5.95 3.80 -23.37
CA MET A 19 -4.77 3.32 -24.09
C MET A 19 -4.29 4.25 -25.23
N ASP A 20 -4.93 5.41 -25.42
CA ASP A 20 -4.42 6.42 -26.35
C ASP A 20 -3.01 6.89 -25.96
N LYS A 21 -2.11 7.00 -26.93
CA LYS A 21 -0.69 7.32 -26.67
C LYS A 21 -0.50 8.71 -26.05
N HIS A 22 -1.32 9.68 -26.44
CA HIS A 22 -1.25 11.03 -25.89
C HIS A 22 -1.82 11.07 -24.48
N ALA A 23 -2.91 10.36 -24.23
CA ALA A 23 -3.49 10.16 -22.91
C ALA A 23 -2.49 9.49 -21.94
N LEU A 24 -1.86 8.38 -22.33
CA LEU A 24 -0.84 7.68 -21.52
C LEU A 24 0.37 8.57 -21.22
N LYS A 25 0.83 9.35 -22.22
CA LYS A 25 1.94 10.30 -22.04
C LYS A 25 1.56 11.43 -21.07
N LYS A 26 0.30 11.89 -21.07
CA LYS A 26 -0.22 12.87 -20.13
C LYS A 26 -0.35 12.26 -18.72
N TYR A 27 -0.92 11.08 -18.61
CA TYR A 27 -1.14 10.36 -17.35
C TYR A 27 0.15 10.19 -16.53
N ARG A 28 1.20 9.63 -17.14
CA ARG A 28 2.50 9.41 -16.45
C ARG A 28 3.30 10.69 -16.12
N ARG A 29 2.80 11.88 -16.49
CA ARG A 29 3.43 13.16 -16.10
C ARG A 29 3.05 13.56 -14.69
N GLU A 30 1.91 13.14 -14.17
CA GLU A 30 1.58 13.39 -12.77
C GLU A 30 2.45 12.54 -11.85
N ALA A 31 2.91 13.09 -10.72
CA ALA A 31 3.86 12.40 -9.84
C ALA A 31 3.28 11.08 -9.30
N TYR A 32 1.98 11.04 -9.03
CA TYR A 32 1.26 9.86 -8.54
C TYR A 32 1.24 8.68 -9.52
N HIS A 33 1.52 8.91 -10.81
CA HIS A 33 1.43 7.90 -11.87
C HIS A 33 2.78 7.64 -12.54
N ARG A 34 3.86 8.18 -11.96
CA ARG A 34 5.18 8.17 -12.55
C ARG A 34 6.03 7.03 -11.99
N VAL A 35 6.76 6.35 -12.86
CA VAL A 35 7.87 5.47 -12.46
C VAL A 35 9.12 6.32 -12.28
N PHE A 36 9.66 6.36 -11.07
CA PHE A 36 10.88 7.12 -10.75
C PHE A 36 12.15 6.33 -11.09
N VAL A 37 13.25 7.04 -11.36
CA VAL A 37 14.51 6.45 -11.86
C VAL A 37 15.67 6.86 -10.97
N ASN A 38 16.26 5.90 -10.27
CA ASN A 38 17.52 6.08 -9.53
C ASN A 38 18.75 5.70 -10.38
N ARG A 39 18.62 4.67 -11.22
CA ARG A 39 19.64 4.22 -12.19
C ARG A 39 18.96 3.96 -13.53
N SER A 40 19.62 4.35 -14.62
CA SER A 40 19.09 4.14 -15.97
C SER A 40 18.86 2.65 -16.25
N LEU A 41 17.69 2.31 -16.76
CA LEU A 41 17.30 0.94 -17.11
C LEU A 41 16.65 0.94 -18.50
N ALA A 42 17.24 0.19 -19.44
CA ALA A 42 16.71 0.03 -20.79
C ALA A 42 15.70 -1.12 -20.83
N MET A 43 14.40 -0.80 -20.89
CA MET A 43 13.31 -1.79 -20.82
C MET A 43 13.37 -2.86 -21.92
N GLU A 44 13.94 -2.56 -23.10
CA GLU A 44 14.11 -3.53 -24.21
C GLU A 44 15.01 -4.73 -23.86
N LYS A 45 15.90 -4.57 -22.85
CA LYS A 45 16.83 -5.61 -22.41
C LYS A 45 16.20 -6.60 -21.43
N ILE A 46 15.06 -6.26 -20.83
CA ILE A 46 14.38 -7.11 -19.84
C ILE A 46 13.65 -8.25 -20.56
N LYS A 47 13.83 -9.49 -20.08
CA LYS A 47 13.22 -10.71 -20.67
C LYS A 47 12.26 -11.43 -19.73
N CYS A 48 12.34 -11.16 -18.43
CA CYS A 48 11.49 -11.75 -17.42
C CYS A 48 10.97 -10.64 -16.49
N PHE A 49 9.71 -10.75 -16.08
CA PHE A 49 9.09 -9.89 -15.08
C PHE A 49 8.69 -10.77 -13.89
N GLY A 50 9.38 -10.59 -12.77
CA GLY A 50 9.06 -11.26 -11.51
C GLY A 50 8.16 -10.38 -10.65
N PHE A 51 7.22 -10.98 -9.93
CA PHE A 51 6.30 -10.29 -9.03
C PHE A 51 6.34 -10.95 -7.66
N ASP A 52 6.37 -10.12 -6.62
CA ASP A 52 5.99 -10.54 -5.27
C ASP A 52 4.48 -10.35 -5.06
N MET A 53 3.91 -10.96 -4.03
CA MET A 53 2.46 -10.93 -3.79
C MET A 53 2.07 -9.81 -2.82
N ASP A 54 2.42 -9.95 -1.55
CA ASP A 54 1.91 -9.11 -0.47
C ASP A 54 2.52 -7.71 -0.54
N TYR A 55 1.66 -6.69 -0.41
CA TYR A 55 2.01 -5.28 -0.61
C TYR A 55 2.59 -4.92 -1.99
N THR A 56 2.61 -5.86 -2.95
CA THR A 56 3.01 -5.62 -4.35
C THR A 56 1.83 -5.79 -5.30
N LEU A 57 1.31 -7.00 -5.45
CA LEU A 57 0.07 -7.28 -6.19
C LEU A 57 -1.16 -7.12 -5.30
N ALA A 58 -1.06 -7.62 -4.07
CA ALA A 58 -2.10 -7.53 -3.05
C ALA A 58 -1.74 -6.42 -2.05
N VAL A 59 -2.11 -5.19 -2.38
CA VAL A 59 -1.93 -4.05 -1.48
C VAL A 59 -3.09 -4.00 -0.50
N TYR A 60 -2.81 -4.21 0.79
CA TYR A 60 -3.83 -4.18 1.84
C TYR A 60 -4.31 -2.76 2.13
N LYS A 61 -5.58 -2.65 2.55
CA LYS A 61 -6.21 -1.36 2.88
C LYS A 61 -5.74 -0.85 4.25
N SER A 62 -5.44 0.44 4.30
CA SER A 62 -4.97 1.16 5.47
C SER A 62 -6.01 2.17 5.94
N PRO A 63 -6.32 2.22 7.25
CA PRO A 63 -5.62 1.55 8.36
C PRO A 63 -6.20 0.17 8.76
N GLU A 64 -7.14 -0.40 8.00
CA GLU A 64 -7.92 -1.56 8.44
C GLU A 64 -7.08 -2.81 8.64
N TYR A 65 -6.14 -3.10 7.74
CA TYR A 65 -5.30 -4.29 7.84
C TYR A 65 -4.28 -4.18 8.98
N GLU A 66 -3.68 -3.00 9.16
CA GLU A 66 -2.77 -2.73 10.27
C GLU A 66 -3.50 -2.81 11.62
N SER A 67 -4.72 -2.28 11.69
CA SER A 67 -5.56 -2.35 12.91
C SER A 67 -5.90 -3.78 13.27
N LEU A 68 -6.26 -4.62 12.27
CA LEU A 68 -6.52 -6.04 12.48
C LEU A 68 -5.27 -6.78 12.99
N GLY A 69 -4.11 -6.53 12.36
CA GLY A 69 -2.85 -7.13 12.79
C GLY A 69 -2.47 -6.71 14.22
N PHE A 70 -2.70 -5.45 14.57
CA PHE A 70 -2.46 -4.91 15.90
C PHE A 70 -3.34 -5.58 16.96
N GLU A 71 -4.65 -5.64 16.72
CA GLU A 71 -5.63 -6.27 17.62
C GLU A 71 -5.29 -7.74 17.89
N LEU A 72 -5.08 -8.53 16.84
CA LEU A 72 -4.72 -9.96 16.98
C LEU A 72 -3.38 -10.16 17.70
N THR A 73 -2.41 -9.26 17.50
CA THR A 73 -1.13 -9.31 18.18
C THR A 73 -1.28 -8.99 19.67
N VAL A 74 -2.07 -7.98 20.00
CA VAL A 74 -2.41 -7.60 21.38
C VAL A 74 -3.11 -8.76 22.10
N GLU A 75 -4.15 -9.35 21.48
CA GLU A 75 -4.84 -10.53 22.02
C GLU A 75 -3.87 -11.70 22.24
N ARG A 76 -2.97 -11.94 21.29
CA ARG A 76 -1.97 -13.00 21.41
C ARG A 76 -1.04 -12.77 22.59
N LEU A 77 -0.55 -11.55 22.80
CA LEU A 77 0.31 -11.22 23.94
C LEU A 77 -0.40 -11.45 25.27
N VAL A 78 -1.64 -10.99 25.38
CA VAL A 78 -2.45 -11.19 26.59
C VAL A 78 -2.70 -12.68 26.83
N SER A 79 -2.95 -13.46 25.78
CA SER A 79 -3.15 -14.93 25.88
C SER A 79 -1.93 -15.69 26.43
N ILE A 80 -0.72 -15.13 26.28
CA ILE A 80 0.53 -15.74 26.77
C ILE A 80 1.01 -15.13 28.11
N GLY A 81 0.20 -14.27 28.74
CA GLY A 81 0.43 -13.78 30.10
C GLY A 81 0.82 -12.32 30.23
N TYR A 82 0.72 -11.50 29.17
CA TYR A 82 0.90 -10.06 29.28
C TYR A 82 -0.28 -9.38 30.03
N PRO A 83 -0.08 -8.17 30.61
CA PRO A 83 -1.11 -7.48 31.37
C PRO A 83 -2.38 -7.17 30.57
N GLN A 84 -3.54 -7.21 31.23
CA GLN A 84 -4.86 -7.03 30.59
C GLN A 84 -5.06 -5.61 30.04
N GLU A 85 -4.33 -4.64 30.57
CA GLU A 85 -4.35 -3.24 30.14
C GLU A 85 -4.03 -3.09 28.66
N LEU A 86 -3.29 -4.03 28.06
CA LEU A 86 -2.97 -4.04 26.63
C LEU A 86 -4.24 -4.09 25.76
N LEU A 87 -5.33 -4.71 26.21
CA LEU A 87 -6.60 -4.76 25.46
C LEU A 87 -7.27 -3.38 25.34
N SER A 88 -6.83 -2.38 26.10
CA SER A 88 -7.31 -1.00 25.97
C SER A 88 -6.62 -0.22 24.85
N PHE A 89 -5.58 -0.79 24.23
CA PHE A 89 -4.86 -0.13 23.15
C PHE A 89 -5.66 -0.18 21.85
N ALA A 90 -5.66 0.94 21.13
CA ALA A 90 -6.17 1.05 19.77
C ALA A 90 -5.01 1.45 18.85
N TYR A 91 -4.97 0.88 17.65
CA TYR A 91 -3.98 1.23 16.66
C TYR A 91 -4.15 2.70 16.23
N ASP A 92 -3.06 3.46 16.28
CA ASP A 92 -2.99 4.84 15.79
C ASP A 92 -2.09 4.89 14.55
N SER A 93 -2.71 5.04 13.38
CA SER A 93 -2.01 5.11 12.10
C SER A 93 -1.19 6.40 11.92
N THR A 94 -1.31 7.38 12.82
CA THR A 94 -0.57 8.65 12.74
C THR A 94 0.75 8.62 13.50
N PHE A 95 0.98 7.59 14.33
CA PHE A 95 2.19 7.42 15.11
C PHE A 95 3.37 6.78 14.33
N PRO A 96 3.22 5.58 13.71
CA PRO A 96 4.29 4.99 12.92
C PRO A 96 4.45 5.70 11.56
N THR A 97 5.69 5.74 11.04
CA THR A 97 6.05 6.37 9.74
C THR A 97 6.37 5.35 8.68
#